data_AF-B4QL55-F1
#
_entry.id   AF-B4QL55-F1
#
_cell.length_a   1.000
_cell.length_b   1.000
_cell.length_c   1.000
_cell.angle_alpha   90.00
_cell.angle_beta   90.00
_cell.angle_gamma   90.00
#
_symmetry.space_group_name_H-M   'P 1'
#
loop_
_entity.id
_entity.type
_entity.pdbx_description
1 polymer ?
#
loop_
_entity_poly.entity_id
_entity_poly.type
_entity_poly.pdbx_seq_one_letter_code
_entity_poly.pdbx_strand_id
1 'polypeptide(L)'
;MSKLLLLLAFCCIFICQVLAQDASGRQFCDRLFADCLREQPTVGTRDDTVDLFNSYCGRNDRNWRKLTRCELVKASCILTMVRCDNASCKNVADSLRS
;
A
#
# COMPACT_ATOMS: atom_id res chain seq x y z
N MET A 1 -6.11 33.99 25.76
CA MET A 1 -6.28 34.13 24.29
C MET A 1 -5.09 33.58 23.50
N SER A 2 -3.85 34.11 23.66
CA SER A 2 -2.67 33.65 22.88
C SER A 2 -2.32 32.15 23.02
N LYS A 3 -2.42 31.58 24.23
CA LYS A 3 -2.11 30.15 24.47
C LYS A 3 -3.05 29.17 23.73
N LEU A 4 -4.33 29.53 23.59
CA LEU A 4 -5.32 28.73 22.85
C LEU A 4 -5.08 28.78 21.34
N LEU A 5 -4.70 29.96 20.82
CA LEU A 5 -4.32 30.12 19.42
C LEU A 5 -3.06 29.33 19.08
N LEU A 6 -2.07 29.32 19.97
CA LEU A 6 -0.85 28.50 19.83
C LEU A 6 -1.18 27.00 19.79
N LEU A 7 -2.01 26.52 20.71
CA LEU A 7 -2.47 25.12 20.71
C LEU A 7 -3.19 24.76 19.41
N LEU A 8 -4.10 25.63 18.95
CA LEU A 8 -4.82 25.42 17.69
C LEU A 8 -3.85 25.37 16.50
N ALA A 9 -2.88 26.30 16.44
CA ALA A 9 -1.87 26.34 15.38
C ALA A 9 -1.02 25.07 15.36
N PHE A 10 -0.57 24.58 16.52
CA PHE A 10 0.15 23.31 16.61
C PHE A 10 -0.72 22.15 16.14
N CYS A 11 -1.98 22.04 16.58
CA CYS A 11 -2.89 21.00 16.10
C CYS A 11 -3.05 21.03 14.58
N CYS A 12 -3.22 22.21 13.97
CA CYS A 12 -3.31 22.35 12.52
C CYS A 12 -2.04 21.89 11.81
N ILE A 13 -0.86 22.25 12.31
CA ILE A 13 0.43 21.83 11.73
C ILE A 13 0.57 20.31 11.79
N PHE A 14 0.27 19.69 12.94
CA PHE A 14 0.35 18.23 13.08
C PHE A 14 -0.61 17.51 12.14
N ILE A 15 -1.86 17.98 12.02
CA ILE A 15 -2.84 17.40 11.09
C ILE A 15 -2.34 17.52 9.64
N CYS A 16 -1.84 18.70 9.25
CA CYS A 16 -1.30 18.91 7.91
C CYS A 16 -0.11 17.97 7.61
N GLN A 17 0.78 17.73 8.59
CA GLN A 17 1.90 16.81 8.42
C GLN A 17 1.44 15.36 8.20
N VAL A 18 0.45 14.89 8.96
CA VAL A 18 -0.12 13.55 8.80
C VAL A 18 -0.75 13.40 7.41
N LEU A 19 -1.58 14.37 6.99
CA LEU A 19 -2.24 14.32 5.68
C LEU A 19 -1.25 14.38 4.50
N ALA A 20 -0.15 15.13 4.64
CA ALA A 20 0.89 15.22 3.63
C ALA A 20 1.70 13.91 3.50
N GLN A 21 1.92 13.20 4.62
CA GLN A 21 2.60 11.90 4.61
C GLN A 21 1.80 10.84 3.84
N ASP A 22 0.48 10.78 4.02
CA ASP A 22 -0.38 9.83 3.29
C ASP A 22 -0.32 10.03 1.77
N ALA A 23 -0.41 11.29 1.32
CA ALA A 23 -0.40 11.62 -0.11
C ALA A 23 0.96 11.30 -0.76
N SER A 24 2.05 11.67 -0.08
CA SER A 24 3.42 11.37 -0.54
C SER A 24 3.72 9.87 -0.55
N GLY A 25 3.22 9.13 0.44
CA GLY A 25 3.31 7.67 0.50
C GLY A 25 2.60 6.98 -0.65
N ARG A 26 1.37 7.40 -0.98
CA ARG A 26 0.63 6.86 -2.14
C ARG A 26 1.37 7.13 -3.45
N GLN A 27 1.83 8.34 -3.65
CA GLN A 27 2.61 8.69 -4.85
C GLN A 27 3.92 7.90 -4.96
N PHE A 28 4.56 7.61 -3.83
CA PHE A 28 5.73 6.72 -3.80
C PHE A 28 5.36 5.29 -4.22
N CYS A 29 4.28 4.72 -3.68
CA CYS A 29 3.83 3.37 -4.04
C CYS A 29 3.40 3.25 -5.51
N ASP A 30 2.79 4.29 -6.08
CA ASP A 30 2.43 4.32 -7.50
C ASP A 30 3.68 4.35 -8.41
N ARG A 31 4.72 5.11 -8.04
CA ARG A 31 6.00 5.10 -8.76
C ARG A 31 6.69 3.74 -8.66
N LEU A 32 6.75 3.14 -7.47
CA LEU A 32 7.31 1.80 -7.27
C LEU A 32 6.59 0.76 -8.13
N PHE A 33 5.27 0.86 -8.24
CA PHE A 33 4.48 -0.02 -9.11
C PHE A 33 4.84 0.17 -10.59
N ALA A 34 4.92 1.42 -11.06
CA ALA A 34 5.30 1.72 -12.43
C ALA A 34 6.72 1.21 -12.77
N ASP A 35 7.66 1.35 -11.84
CA ASP A 35 9.02 0.83 -11.99
C ASP A 35 9.05 -0.69 -12.04
N CYS A 36 8.26 -1.38 -11.19
CA CYS A 36 8.12 -2.82 -11.26
C CYS A 36 7.54 -3.29 -12.59
N LEU A 37 6.50 -2.61 -13.11
CA LEU A 37 5.89 -2.93 -14.40
C LEU A 37 6.89 -2.78 -15.56
N ARG A 38 7.81 -1.82 -15.47
CA ARG A 38 8.85 -1.60 -16.48
C ARG A 38 9.78 -2.80 -16.63
N GLU A 39 10.11 -3.47 -15.52
CA GLU A 39 10.97 -4.65 -15.50
C GLU A 39 10.20 -5.96 -15.76
N GLN A 40 8.87 -5.93 -15.72
CA GLN A 40 8.01 -7.10 -15.91
C GLN A 40 8.29 -7.91 -17.20
N PRO A 41 8.63 -7.32 -18.36
CA PRO A 41 8.99 -8.08 -19.55
C PRO A 41 10.25 -8.95 -19.37
N THR A 42 11.18 -8.51 -18.52
CA THR A 42 12.46 -9.21 -18.27
C THR A 42 12.31 -10.29 -17.21
N VAL A 43 11.63 -9.97 -16.10
CA VAL A 43 11.55 -10.84 -14.91
C VAL A 43 10.20 -11.54 -14.76
N GLY A 44 9.29 -11.38 -15.71
CA GLY A 44 7.95 -12.00 -15.70
C GLY A 44 6.98 -11.36 -14.70
N THR A 45 5.78 -11.94 -14.58
CA THR A 45 4.67 -11.43 -13.75
C THR A 45 4.51 -12.14 -12.41
N ARG A 46 5.28 -13.20 -12.17
CA ARG A 46 5.18 -14.12 -11.03
C ARG A 46 6.56 -14.42 -10.45
N ASP A 47 6.59 -14.82 -9.20
CA ASP A 47 7.74 -15.34 -8.46
C ASP A 47 7.23 -16.23 -7.31
N ASP A 48 8.14 -16.91 -6.60
CA ASP A 48 7.78 -17.82 -5.52
C ASP A 48 6.97 -17.13 -4.40
N THR A 49 7.22 -15.84 -4.17
CA THR A 49 6.57 -15.07 -3.11
C THR A 49 5.10 -14.82 -3.45
N VAL A 50 4.81 -14.30 -4.64
CA VAL A 50 3.42 -14.05 -5.07
C VAL A 50 2.67 -15.35 -5.35
N ASP A 51 3.37 -16.41 -5.73
CA ASP A 51 2.77 -17.72 -5.96
C ASP A 51 2.35 -18.38 -4.65
N LEU A 52 3.21 -18.34 -3.64
CA LEU A 52 2.89 -18.79 -2.28
C LEU A 52 1.73 -17.97 -1.70
N PHE A 53 1.78 -16.64 -1.81
CA PHE A 53 0.73 -15.77 -1.28
C PHE A 53 -0.62 -16.05 -1.93
N ASN A 54 -0.66 -16.17 -3.27
CA ASN A 54 -1.88 -16.52 -4.00
C ASN A 54 -2.40 -17.91 -3.62
N SER A 55 -1.53 -18.89 -3.41
CA SER A 55 -1.91 -20.23 -2.97
C SER A 55 -2.54 -20.19 -1.59
N TYR A 56 -1.91 -19.48 -0.65
CA TYR A 56 -2.45 -19.31 0.71
C TYR A 56 -3.82 -18.62 0.69
N CYS A 57 -3.93 -17.46 0.04
CA CYS A 57 -5.19 -16.73 0.01
C CYS A 57 -6.28 -17.46 -0.77
N GLY A 58 -5.94 -18.15 -1.87
CA GLY A 58 -6.90 -18.96 -2.63
C GLY A 58 -7.43 -20.19 -1.89
N ARG A 59 -6.69 -20.72 -0.89
CA ARG A 59 -7.21 -21.77 0.00
C ARG A 59 -8.20 -21.22 1.02
N ASN A 60 -8.02 -19.98 1.46
CA ASN A 60 -8.82 -19.34 2.50
C ASN A 60 -10.03 -18.58 1.94
N ASP A 61 -9.97 -18.14 0.68
CA ASP A 61 -11.03 -17.45 -0.04
C ASP A 61 -11.15 -18.01 -1.47
N ARG A 62 -12.26 -18.69 -1.75
CA ARG A 62 -12.53 -19.29 -3.08
C ARG A 62 -12.69 -18.24 -4.18
N ASN A 63 -12.99 -16.99 -3.82
CA ASN A 63 -13.12 -15.88 -4.76
C ASN A 63 -11.82 -15.07 -4.89
N TRP A 64 -10.70 -15.57 -4.35
CA TRP A 64 -9.42 -14.88 -4.40
C TRP A 64 -8.99 -14.58 -5.83
N ARG A 65 -8.82 -13.28 -6.13
CA ARG A 65 -8.22 -12.83 -7.38
C ARG A 65 -6.71 -12.98 -7.29
N LYS A 66 -6.14 -13.82 -8.16
CA LYS A 66 -4.68 -13.97 -8.23
C LYS A 66 -4.01 -12.64 -8.53
N LEU A 67 -3.01 -12.31 -7.74
CA LEU A 67 -2.17 -11.12 -7.90
C LEU A 67 -0.94 -11.44 -8.75
N THR A 68 -0.46 -10.43 -9.46
CA THR A 68 0.88 -10.39 -10.04
C THR A 68 1.91 -9.92 -9.00
N ARG A 69 3.20 -10.17 -9.28
CA ARG A 69 4.31 -9.69 -8.43
C ARG A 69 4.20 -8.19 -8.16
N CYS A 70 4.00 -7.38 -9.20
CA CYS A 70 3.95 -5.94 -9.05
C CYS A 70 2.72 -5.46 -8.26
N GLU A 71 1.57 -6.14 -8.40
CA GLU A 71 0.40 -5.85 -7.55
C GLU A 71 0.67 -6.16 -6.07
N LEU A 72 1.34 -7.28 -5.78
CA LEU A 72 1.70 -7.61 -4.40
C LEU A 72 2.73 -6.61 -3.82
N VAL A 73 3.69 -6.14 -4.62
CA VAL A 73 4.63 -5.07 -4.24
C VAL A 73 3.88 -3.77 -3.94
N LYS A 74 2.97 -3.35 -4.82
CA LYS A 74 2.15 -2.14 -4.62
C LYS A 74 1.30 -2.24 -3.35
N ALA A 75 0.62 -3.36 -3.17
CA ALA A 75 -0.22 -3.61 -1.99
C ALA A 75 0.61 -3.55 -0.71
N SER A 76 1.77 -4.21 -0.68
CA SER A 76 2.69 -4.20 0.46
C SER A 76 3.16 -2.78 0.79
N CYS A 77 3.52 -2.00 -0.22
CA CYS A 77 3.90 -0.60 -0.04
C CYS A 77 2.77 0.22 0.58
N ILE A 78 1.53 0.11 0.08
CA ILE A 78 0.39 0.86 0.62
C ILE A 78 0.14 0.46 2.09
N LEU A 79 0.19 -0.82 2.40
CA LEU A 79 -0.06 -1.31 3.76
C LEU A 79 1.03 -0.84 4.73
N THR A 80 2.28 -0.78 4.31
CA THR A 80 3.39 -0.33 5.17
C THR A 80 3.50 1.20 5.27
N MET A 81 3.43 1.90 4.14
CA MET A 81 3.77 3.33 4.05
C MET A 81 2.57 4.27 4.19
N VAL A 82 1.36 3.77 4.00
CA VAL A 82 0.14 4.60 3.98
C VAL A 82 -0.86 4.18 5.05
N ARG A 83 -1.11 2.88 5.22
CA ARG A 83 -2.14 2.40 6.17
C ARG A 83 -1.58 1.91 7.50
N CYS A 84 -0.30 1.57 7.58
CA CYS A 84 0.33 0.92 8.73
C CYS A 84 -0.40 -0.37 9.18
N ASP A 85 -0.88 -1.14 8.20
CA ASP A 85 -1.68 -2.35 8.40
C ASP A 85 -0.87 -3.63 8.10
N ASN A 86 -1.34 -4.77 8.61
CA ASN A 86 -0.75 -6.07 8.29
C ASN A 86 -1.10 -6.55 6.88
N ALA A 87 -0.21 -7.36 6.28
CA ALA A 87 -0.36 -7.93 4.95
C ALA A 87 -1.27 -9.19 4.91
N SER A 88 -2.46 -9.10 5.51
CA SER A 88 -3.48 -10.16 5.39
C SER A 88 -4.09 -10.21 3.98
N CYS A 89 -4.66 -11.36 3.58
CA CYS A 89 -5.34 -11.49 2.28
C CYS A 89 -6.38 -10.39 2.05
N LYS A 90 -7.21 -10.12 3.08
CA LYS A 90 -8.22 -9.07 3.04
C LYS A 90 -7.59 -7.69 2.81
N ASN A 91 -6.59 -7.33 3.62
CA ASN A 91 -5.98 -6.01 3.54
C ASN A 91 -5.24 -5.77 2.22
N VAL A 92 -4.59 -6.81 1.68
CA VAL A 92 -3.96 -6.76 0.35
C VAL A 92 -5.01 -6.57 -0.75
N ALA A 93 -6.13 -7.29 -0.70
CA ALA A 93 -7.21 -7.08 -1.67
C ALA A 93 -7.82 -5.68 -1.55
N ASP A 94 -8.06 -5.21 -0.33
CA ASP A 94 -8.66 -3.91 -0.04
C ASP A 94 -7.70 -2.72 -0.27
N SER A 95 -6.38 -2.95 -0.37
CA SER A 95 -5.42 -1.90 -0.71
C SER A 95 -5.30 -1.64 -2.20
N LEU A 96 -5.69 -2.62 -3.03
CA LEU A 96 -5.69 -2.52 -4.49
C LEU A 96 -7.04 -2.08 -5.08
N ARG A 97 -8.11 -2.13 -4.30
CA ARG A 97 -9.40 -1.54 -4.64
C ARG A 97 -9.28 -0.02 -4.48
N SER A 98 -9.28 0.69 -5.60
CA SER A 98 -9.30 2.17 -5.63
C SER A 98 -10.71 2.67 -5.36
#